data_AF-A0A9D2W4S9-F1
#
_entry.id   AF-A0A9D2W4S9-F1
#
_cell.length_a   1.000
_cell.length_b   1.000
_cell.length_c   1.000
_cell.angle_alpha   90.00
_cell.angle_beta   90.00
_cell.angle_gamma   90.00
#
_symmetry.space_group_name_H-M   'P 1'
#
loop_
_entity.id
_entity.type
_entity.pdbx_description
1 polymer ?
#
loop_
_entity_poly.entity_id
_entity_poly.type
_entity_poly.pdbx_seq_one_letter_code
_entity_poly.pdbx_strand_id
1 'polypeptide(L)'
;MNYFEIKTDGKAYIRTDSGTVIREVGDGAPVAHADFNHDESMFSITYESGRAEIRNCKNILVRKIADYGVRKVFLKKNYYMVYYIDGSEKNFEY
;
A
#
# COMPACT_ATOMS: atom_id res chain seq x y z
N MET A 1 9.33 -14.12 4.54
CA MET A 1 9.02 -12.68 4.39
C MET A 1 7.93 -12.57 3.34
N ASN A 2 6.88 -11.77 3.56
CA ASN A 2 5.79 -11.69 2.59
C ASN A 2 6.09 -10.68 1.49
N TYR A 3 5.41 -10.79 0.35
CA TYR A 3 5.52 -9.82 -0.73
C TYR A 3 4.16 -9.50 -1.36
N PHE A 4 4.08 -8.32 -1.97
CA PHE A 4 2.95 -7.93 -2.78
C PHE A 4 3.14 -8.39 -4.22
N GLU A 5 2.12 -9.01 -4.78
CA GLU A 5 1.98 -9.20 -6.22
C GLU A 5 0.83 -8.34 -6.72
N ILE A 6 1.12 -7.40 -7.62
CA ILE A 6 0.11 -6.62 -8.34
C ILE A 6 -0.02 -7.19 -9.74
N LYS A 7 -1.20 -7.68 -10.09
CA LYS A 7 -1.52 -8.26 -11.39
C LYS A 7 -1.84 -7.17 -12.42
N THR A 8 -1.79 -7.53 -13.69
CA THR A 8 -2.10 -6.63 -14.82
C THR A 8 -3.55 -6.13 -14.83
N ASP A 9 -4.47 -6.83 -14.16
CA ASP A 9 -5.85 -6.40 -13.97
C ASP A 9 -6.04 -5.47 -12.76
N GLY A 10 -4.94 -5.07 -12.10
CA GLY A 10 -4.94 -4.17 -10.97
C GLY A 10 -5.21 -4.84 -9.61
N LYS A 11 -5.46 -6.16 -9.57
CA LYS A 11 -5.63 -6.88 -8.31
C LYS A 11 -4.29 -7.04 -7.59
N ALA A 12 -4.31 -6.82 -6.28
CA ALA A 12 -3.14 -6.97 -5.43
C ALA A 12 -3.32 -8.14 -4.45
N TYR A 13 -2.27 -8.94 -4.31
CA TYR A 13 -2.23 -10.10 -3.43
C TYR A 13 -1.05 -10.00 -2.48
N ILE A 14 -1.26 -10.41 -1.23
CA ILE A 14 -0.16 -10.75 -0.33
C ILE A 14 0.17 -12.23 -0.55
N ARG A 15 1.46 -12.52 -0.76
CA ARG A 15 1.98 -13.87 -0.90
C ARG A 15 3.07 -14.16 0.13
N THR A 16 3.16 -15.42 0.52
CA THR A 16 4.35 -15.94 1.21
C THR A 16 5.55 -15.87 0.29
N ASP A 17 6.78 -15.92 0.84
CA ASP A 17 8.01 -16.06 0.05
C ASP A 17 8.03 -17.29 -0.87
N SER A 18 7.34 -18.37 -0.49
CA SER A 18 7.11 -19.55 -1.34
C SER A 18 6.09 -19.33 -2.48
N GLY A 19 5.48 -18.14 -2.56
CA GLY A 19 4.53 -17.76 -3.60
C GLY A 19 3.07 -18.16 -3.33
N THR A 20 2.75 -18.74 -2.17
CA THR A 20 1.37 -19.06 -1.80
C THR A 20 0.57 -17.78 -1.56
N VAL A 21 -0.64 -17.69 -2.13
CA VAL A 21 -1.56 -16.57 -1.87
C VAL A 21 -2.06 -16.65 -0.44
N ILE A 22 -1.81 -15.61 0.35
CA ILE A 22 -2.42 -15.43 1.67
C ILE A 22 -3.80 -14.81 1.49
N ARG A 23 -3.88 -13.71 0.74
CA ARG A 23 -5.15 -13.00 0.47
C ARG A 23 -5.03 -11.97 -0.66
N GLU A 24 -6.17 -11.60 -1.21
CA GLU A 24 -6.35 -10.36 -1.99
C GLU A 24 -6.44 -9.14 -1.04
N VAL A 25 -5.90 -8.00 -1.45
CA VAL A 25 -5.93 -6.73 -0.72
C VAL A 25 -6.47 -5.60 -1.60
N GLY A 26 -6.91 -4.53 -0.95
CA GLY A 26 -7.63 -3.43 -1.60
C GLY A 26 -9.14 -3.59 -1.45
N ASP A 27 -9.89 -2.80 -2.21
CA ASP A 27 -11.35 -2.73 -2.23
C ASP A 27 -11.92 -2.98 -3.63
N GLY A 28 -11.16 -3.69 -4.48
CA GLY A 28 -11.52 -4.01 -5.86
C GLY A 28 -11.14 -2.94 -6.89
N ALA A 29 -10.71 -1.75 -6.45
CA ALA A 29 -10.13 -0.77 -7.36
C ALA A 29 -8.69 -1.15 -7.76
N PRO A 30 -8.24 -0.84 -9.00
CA PRO A 30 -6.89 -1.12 -9.46
C PRO A 30 -5.80 -0.51 -8.55
N VAL A 31 -4.87 -1.36 -8.11
CA VAL A 31 -3.75 -0.99 -7.25
C VAL A 31 -2.52 -0.70 -8.11
N ALA A 32 -1.90 0.46 -7.88
CA ALA A 32 -0.66 0.87 -8.55
C ALA A 32 0.60 0.57 -7.71
N HIS A 33 0.46 0.57 -6.38
CA HIS A 33 1.57 0.33 -5.45
C HIS A 33 1.06 -0.19 -4.11
N ALA A 34 1.87 -1.02 -3.46
CA ALA A 34 1.67 -1.43 -2.08
C ALA A 34 3.03 -1.63 -1.40
N ASP A 35 3.09 -1.37 -0.10
CA ASP A 35 4.32 -1.51 0.69
C ASP A 35 4.01 -1.92 2.14
N PHE A 36 4.84 -2.79 2.70
CA PHE A 36 4.76 -3.18 4.10
C PHE A 36 5.54 -2.22 4.98
N ASN A 37 5.09 -2.02 6.21
CA ASN A 37 5.97 -1.47 7.22
C ASN A 37 7.01 -2.52 7.68
N HIS A 38 7.96 -2.09 8.50
CA HIS A 38 9.12 -2.91 8.85
C HIS A 38 8.80 -4.28 9.49
N ASP A 39 7.71 -4.39 10.24
CA ASP A 39 7.28 -5.63 10.92
C ASP A 39 6.09 -6.32 10.23
N GLU A 40 5.70 -5.87 9.03
CA GLU A 40 4.54 -6.35 8.27
C GLU A 40 3.19 -6.29 9.03
N SER A 41 3.09 -5.55 10.13
CA SER A 41 1.82 -5.37 10.87
C SER A 41 0.84 -4.42 10.14
N MET A 42 1.36 -3.57 9.27
CA MET A 42 0.62 -2.63 8.43
C MET A 42 1.14 -2.64 7.00
N PHE A 43 0.28 -2.22 6.08
CA PHE A 43 0.65 -1.97 4.70
C PHE A 43 -0.07 -0.75 4.14
N SER A 44 0.57 -0.11 3.17
CA SER A 44 -0.05 0.93 2.36
C SER A 44 -0.58 0.34 1.06
N ILE A 45 -1.66 0.93 0.54
CA ILE A 45 -2.15 0.73 -0.81
C ILE A 45 -2.24 2.10 -1.47
N THR A 46 -1.67 2.23 -2.66
CA THR A 46 -1.93 3.34 -3.58
C THR A 46 -2.64 2.81 -4.80
N TYR A 47 -3.79 3.39 -5.11
CA TYR A 47 -4.62 3.03 -6.24
C TYR A 47 -4.21 3.81 -7.49
N GLU A 48 -4.56 3.32 -8.68
CA GLU A 48 -4.29 4.03 -9.94
C GLU A 48 -4.99 5.39 -10.02
N SER A 49 -6.10 5.59 -9.30
CA SER A 49 -6.77 6.88 -9.16
C SER A 49 -5.97 7.92 -8.36
N GLY A 50 -4.86 7.52 -7.74
CA GLY A 50 -4.06 8.33 -6.84
C GLY A 50 -4.61 8.43 -5.42
N ARG A 51 -5.69 7.70 -5.10
CA ARG A 51 -6.12 7.45 -3.72
C ARG A 51 -5.07 6.62 -2.99
N ALA A 52 -4.84 6.89 -1.71
CA ALA A 52 -3.93 6.10 -0.89
C ALA A 52 -4.44 5.89 0.54
N GLU A 53 -4.16 4.71 1.09
CA GLU A 53 -4.65 4.25 2.38
C GLU A 53 -3.57 3.42 3.09
N ILE A 54 -3.58 3.44 4.43
CA ILE A 54 -2.84 2.50 5.28
C ILE A 54 -3.85 1.58 5.96
N ARG A 55 -3.55 0.28 5.93
CA ARG A 55 -4.37 -0.78 6.51
C ARG A 55 -3.53 -1.68 7.39
N ASN A 56 -4.15 -2.35 8.35
CA ASN A 56 -3.48 -3.36 9.16
C ASN A 56 -3.47 -4.73 8.46
N CYS A 57 -2.76 -5.72 9.01
CA CYS A 57 -2.67 -7.09 8.47
C CYS A 57 -4.03 -7.79 8.29
N LYS A 58 -5.09 -7.32 8.97
CA LYS A 58 -6.46 -7.82 8.81
C LYS A 58 -7.22 -7.15 7.64
N ASN A 59 -6.56 -6.30 6.86
CA ASN A 59 -7.10 -5.47 5.78
C ASN A 59 -8.12 -4.40 6.27
N ILE A 60 -8.02 -4.00 7.54
CA ILE A 60 -8.86 -2.94 8.12
C ILE A 60 -8.18 -1.59 7.89
N LEU A 61 -8.94 -0.59 7.42
CA LEU A 61 -8.46 0.78 7.24
C LEU A 61 -8.00 1.37 8.58
N VAL A 62 -6.74 1.79 8.63
CA VAL A 62 -6.14 2.49 9.77
C VAL A 62 -6.12 3.98 9.51
N ARG A 63 -5.70 4.39 8.30
CA ARG A 63 -5.56 5.80 7.93
C ARG A 63 -5.85 5.99 6.46
N LYS A 64 -6.65 7.00 6.14
CA LYS A 64 -6.77 7.54 4.78
C LYS A 64 -5.67 8.57 4.56
N ILE A 65 -4.86 8.40 3.51
CA ILE A 65 -3.77 9.32 3.18
C ILE A 65 -4.25 10.44 2.25
N ALA A 66 -4.95 10.08 1.18
CA ALA A 66 -5.49 11.01 0.21
C ALA A 66 -6.59 10.35 -0.63
N ASP A 67 -7.49 11.17 -1.19
CA ASP A 67 -8.47 10.73 -2.19
C ASP A 67 -7.92 10.68 -3.62
N TYR A 68 -6.87 11.46 -3.89
CA TYR A 68 -6.22 11.59 -5.20
C TYR A 68 -4.82 12.18 -5.04
N GLY A 69 -4.04 12.18 -6.13
CA GLY A 69 -2.77 12.91 -6.21
C GLY A 69 -1.55 12.17 -5.66
N VAL A 70 -1.70 10.95 -5.14
CA VAL A 70 -0.58 10.14 -4.64
C VAL A 70 -0.11 9.15 -5.70
N ARG A 71 1.20 9.08 -5.91
CA ARG A 71 1.84 8.12 -6.82
C ARG A 71 2.27 6.85 -6.09
N LYS A 72 2.88 6.99 -4.90
CA LYS A 72 3.34 5.87 -4.05
C LYS A 72 3.36 6.29 -2.59
N VAL A 73 3.18 5.30 -1.70
CA VAL A 73 3.44 5.43 -0.27
C VAL A 73 4.44 4.35 0.13
N PHE A 74 5.44 4.72 0.94
CA PHE A 74 6.37 3.78 1.56
C PHE A 74 6.28 3.87 3.08
N LEU A 75 6.20 2.72 3.74
CA LEU A 75 6.10 2.63 5.19
C LEU A 75 7.48 2.36 5.78
N LYS A 76 7.91 3.17 6.75
CA LYS A 76 9.20 3.06 7.45
C LYS A 76 8.95 2.78 8.93
N LYS A 77 10.00 2.56 9.73
CA LYS A 77 9.82 2.15 11.13
C LYS A 77 8.97 3.14 11.96
N ASN A 78 9.14 4.44 11.75
CA ASN A 78 8.51 5.48 12.58
C ASN A 78 7.73 6.54 11.78
N TYR A 79 7.71 6.44 10.45
CA TYR A 79 7.09 7.42 9.56
C TYR A 79 6.68 6.76 8.25
N TYR A 80 5.92 7.46 7.43
CA TYR A 80 5.66 7.07 6.05
C TYR A 80 5.99 8.20 5.10
N MET A 81 6.45 7.82 3.90
CA MET A 81 6.79 8.74 2.81
C MET A 81 5.68 8.70 1.78
N VAL A 82 5.19 9.87 1.37
CA VAL A 82 4.21 10.01 0.28
C VAL A 82 4.90 10.68 -0.89
N TYR A 83 4.91 9.99 -2.03
CA TYR A 83 5.31 10.52 -3.32
C TYR A 83 4.06 10.96 -4.07
N TYR A 84 3.96 12.24 -4.42
CA TYR A 84 2.83 12.80 -5.14
C TYR A 84 3.04 12.73 -6.66
N ILE A 85 1.95 12.84 -7.41
CA ILE A 85 1.96 12.81 -8.87
C ILE A 85 2.72 14.02 -9.46
N ASP A 86 2.73 15.15 -8.76
CA ASP A 86 3.49 16.35 -9.13
C ASP A 86 5.01 16.22 -8.91
N GLY A 87 5.46 15.06 -8.40
CA GLY A 87 6.87 14.78 -8.11
C GLY A 87 7.34 15.26 -6.74
N SER A 88 6.50 15.94 -5.96
CA SER A 88 6.83 16.28 -4.58
C SER A 88 6.81 15.05 -3.67
N GLU A 89 7.60 15.10 -2.59
CA GLU A 89 7.62 14.09 -1.54
C GLU A 89 7.45 14.72 -0.17
N LYS A 90 6.74 14.01 0.73
CA LYS A 90 6.56 14.43 2.13
C LYS A 90 6.64 13.24 3.08
N ASN A 91 7.20 13.48 4.25
CA ASN A 91 7.27 12.53 5.34
C ASN A 91 6.21 12.87 6.39
N PHE A 92 5.57 11.84 6.94
CA PHE A 92 4.56 11.97 7.97
C PHE A 92 4.81 10.96 9.08
N GLU A 93 4.63 11.38 10.32
CA GLU A 93 4.60 10.47 11.46
C GLU A 93 3.30 9.65 11.46
N TYR A 94 3.33 8.48 12.11
CA TYR A 94 2.22 7.51 12.09
C TYR A 94 0.91 8.02 12.70
#